data_AF-A0A2S9K312-F1
#
_entry.id   AF-A0A2S9K312-F1
#
_cell.length_a   1.000
_cell.length_b   1.000
_cell.length_c   1.000
_cell.angle_alpha   90.00
_cell.angle_beta   90.00
_cell.angle_gamma   90.00
#
_symmetry.space_group_name_H-M   'P 1'
#
loop_
_entity.id
_entity.type
_entity.pdbx_description
1 polymer ?
#
loop_
_entity_poly.entity_id
_entity_poly.type
_entity_poly.pdbx_seq_one_letter_code
_entity_poly.pdbx_strand_id
1 'polypeptide(L)'
;MPATLEVESTLTDRYQTTVPETVRRALRLGKRDKIHYTIHPSGEVVLTRAEVTEDGDPVLGFFLGFLARDIANHPEHLQAMDASLVHRLQSLVGDIEADFDATLSADDE
;
A
#
# COMPACT_ATOMS: atom_id res chain seq x y z
N MET A 1 26.59 12.87 6.42
CA MET A 1 25.66 12.94 7.56
C MET A 1 24.48 13.79 7.11
N PRO A 2 23.22 13.37 7.31
CA PRO A 2 22.09 14.25 7.01
C PRO A 2 22.18 15.49 7.90
N ALA A 3 22.05 16.67 7.31
CA ALA A 3 22.04 17.92 8.05
C ALA A 3 20.72 18.06 8.81
N THR A 4 20.79 18.49 10.07
CA THR A 4 19.60 18.90 10.83
C THR A 4 19.02 20.15 10.17
N LEU A 5 17.74 20.10 9.82
CA LEU A 5 17.03 21.21 9.19
C LEU A 5 16.06 21.80 10.20
N GLU A 6 16.27 23.05 10.57
CA GLU A 6 15.41 23.81 11.48
C GLU A 6 14.60 24.81 10.66
N VAL A 7 13.28 24.75 10.78
CA VAL A 7 12.35 25.67 10.11
C VAL A 7 11.18 25.96 11.04
N GLU A 8 10.70 27.21 10.99
CA GLU A 8 9.56 27.66 11.79
C GLU A 8 8.33 27.85 10.89
N SER A 9 7.13 27.66 11.45
CA SER A 9 5.86 27.92 10.79
C SER A 9 4.91 28.58 11.77
N THR A 10 4.26 29.66 11.32
CA THR A 10 3.29 30.39 12.14
C THR A 10 1.91 29.75 12.02
N LEU A 11 1.21 29.65 13.15
CA LEU A 11 -0.19 29.24 13.17
C LEU A 11 -1.05 30.32 12.52
N THR A 12 -1.98 29.88 11.67
CA THR A 12 -3.07 30.74 11.19
C THR A 12 -4.08 31.01 12.31
N ASP A 13 -4.98 31.97 12.11
CA ASP A 13 -6.07 32.28 13.05
C ASP A 13 -6.99 31.09 13.36
N ARG A 14 -6.94 30.04 12.53
CA ARG A 14 -7.69 28.78 12.71
C ARG A 14 -6.86 27.67 13.37
N TYR A 15 -5.73 28.00 13.97
CA TYR A 15 -4.79 27.04 14.57
C TYR A 15 -4.28 26.00 13.56
N GLN A 16 -4.16 26.37 12.27
CA GLN A 16 -3.56 25.51 11.24
C GLN A 16 -2.14 25.99 10.94
N THR A 17 -1.17 25.07 10.89
CA THR A 17 0.18 25.32 10.37
C THR A 17 0.26 24.93 8.89
N THR A 18 0.98 25.73 8.10
CA THR A 18 1.38 25.32 6.75
C THR A 18 2.66 24.51 6.86
N VAL A 19 2.76 23.40 6.12
CA VAL A 19 3.97 22.57 6.11
C VAL A 19 5.01 23.25 5.20
N PRO A 20 6.15 23.73 5.73
CA PRO A 20 7.17 24.39 4.92
C PRO A 20 7.68 23.50 3.79
N GLU A 21 8.13 24.10 2.70
CA GLU A 21 8.61 23.35 1.54
C GLU A 21 9.73 22.37 1.90
N THR A 22 10.65 22.78 2.78
CA THR A 22 11.75 21.95 3.28
C THR A 22 11.25 20.67 3.94
N VAL A 23 10.22 20.77 4.79
CA VAL A 23 9.61 19.61 5.47
C VAL A 23 8.87 18.72 4.48
N ARG A 24 8.12 19.32 3.54
CA ARG A 24 7.46 18.57 2.46
C ARG A 24 8.44 17.74 1.62
N ARG A 25 9.59 18.32 1.26
CA ARG A 25 10.64 17.62 0.50
C ARG A 25 11.30 16.52 1.34
N ALA A 26 11.58 16.78 2.61
CA ALA A 26 12.16 15.80 3.52
C ALA A 26 11.24 14.58 3.72
N LEU A 27 9.95 14.81 3.91
CA LEU A 27 8.94 13.76 4.08
C LEU A 27 8.38 13.21 2.76
N ARG A 28 8.80 13.76 1.61
CA ARG A 28 8.31 13.39 0.27
C ARG A 28 6.77 13.45 0.15
N LEU A 29 6.16 14.49 0.71
CA LEU A 29 4.71 14.65 0.75
C LEU A 29 4.14 15.13 -0.58
N GLY A 30 3.11 14.42 -1.07
CA GLY A 30 2.26 14.79 -2.20
C GLY A 30 1.00 15.56 -1.78
N LYS A 31 0.14 15.87 -2.75
CA LYS A 31 -1.18 16.45 -2.47
C LYS A 31 -2.06 15.38 -1.81
N ARG A 32 -2.80 15.75 -0.75
CA ARG A 32 -3.72 14.88 0.01
C ARG A 32 -3.05 13.74 0.79
N ASP A 33 -1.72 13.69 0.83
CA ASP A 33 -0.99 12.78 1.71
C ASP A 33 -1.31 13.07 3.18
N LYS A 34 -1.42 12.00 3.97
CA LYS A 34 -1.61 12.08 5.41
C LYS A 34 -0.25 12.24 6.11
N ILE A 35 -0.23 13.02 7.19
CA ILE A 35 0.93 13.18 8.07
C ILE A 35 0.59 12.53 9.40
N HIS A 36 1.47 11.67 9.89
CA HIS A 36 1.34 11.07 11.21
C HIS A 36 2.10 11.91 12.24
N TYR A 37 1.47 12.18 13.38
CA TYR A 37 2.03 12.94 14.49
C TYR A 37 2.25 12.01 15.67
N THR A 38 3.50 11.84 16.08
CA THR A 38 3.84 11.14 17.32
C THR A 38 4.21 12.17 18.38
N ILE A 39 3.47 12.20 19.48
CA ILE A 39 3.72 13.10 20.61
C ILE A 39 4.46 12.31 21.68
N HIS A 40 5.73 12.66 21.92
CA HIS A 40 6.51 12.03 22.98
C HIS A 40 6.24 12.69 24.34
N PRO A 41 6.43 11.97 25.46
CA PRO A 41 6.30 12.55 26.80
C PRO A 41 7.27 13.70 27.08
N SER A 42 8.39 13.78 26.34
CA SER A 42 9.34 14.91 26.39
C SER A 42 8.74 16.23 25.89
N GLY A 43 7.58 16.20 25.24
CA GLY A 43 6.98 17.34 24.56
C GLY A 43 7.42 17.48 23.09
N GLU A 44 8.33 16.61 22.62
CA GLU A 44 8.72 16.57 21.22
C GLU A 44 7.61 15.95 20.36
N VAL A 45 7.36 16.56 19.21
CA VAL A 45 6.41 16.05 18.22
C VAL A 45 7.18 15.63 16.98
N VAL A 46 7.12 14.34 16.64
CA VAL A 46 7.72 13.78 15.44
C VAL A 46 6.66 13.71 14.34
N LEU A 47 6.97 14.32 13.19
CA LEU A 47 6.13 14.25 12.00
C LEU A 47 6.71 13.22 11.04
N THR A 48 5.90 12.25 10.63
CA THR A 48 6.24 11.30 9.57
C THR A 48 5.19 11.34 8.47
N ARG A 49 5.58 10.93 7.26
CA ARG A 49 4.60 10.63 6.22
C ARG A 49 3.79 9.43 6.70
N ALA A 50 2.47 9.56 6.78
CA ALA A 50 1.64 8.41 7.06
C ALA A 50 1.66 7.51 5.83
N GLU A 51 1.97 6.23 6.04
CA GLU A 51 1.77 5.24 5.00
C GLU A 51 0.27 5.18 4.72
N VAL A 52 -0.07 5.16 3.42
CA VAL A 52 -1.37 4.65 3.01
C VAL A 52 -1.25 3.16 3.26
N THR A 53 -1.59 2.71 4.46
CA THR A 53 -2.14 1.38 4.59
C THR A 53 -3.40 1.44 3.73
N GLU A 54 -3.29 0.95 2.48
CA GLU A 54 -4.39 0.15 1.97
C GLU A 54 -4.72 -0.77 3.14
N ASP A 55 -5.91 -0.62 3.72
CA ASP A 55 -6.39 -1.51 4.75
C ASP A 55 -6.38 -2.90 4.09
N GLY A 56 -5.25 -3.59 4.20
CA GLY A 56 -5.02 -4.84 3.51
C GLY A 56 -6.12 -5.78 3.92
N ASP A 57 -6.63 -6.58 2.98
CA ASP A 57 -7.73 -7.48 3.25
C ASP A 57 -7.44 -8.27 4.55
N PRO A 58 -8.21 -8.05 5.63
CA PRO A 58 -7.92 -8.64 6.93
C PRO A 58 -8.02 -10.17 6.89
N VAL A 59 -8.69 -10.74 5.88
CA VAL A 59 -8.85 -12.18 5.66
C VAL A 59 -7.67 -12.76 4.87
N LEU A 60 -6.98 -11.97 4.05
CA LEU A 60 -5.91 -12.46 3.17
C LEU A 60 -4.80 -13.16 3.97
N GLY A 61 -4.39 -12.61 5.11
CA GLY A 61 -3.40 -13.25 5.98
C GLY A 61 -3.84 -14.64 6.48
N PHE A 62 -5.11 -14.78 6.86
CA PHE A 62 -5.67 -16.08 7.28
C PHE A 62 -5.77 -17.05 6.12
N PHE A 63 -6.19 -16.59 4.95
CA PHE A 63 -6.29 -17.42 3.74
C PHE A 63 -4.92 -17.94 3.30
N LEU A 64 -3.89 -17.08 3.27
CA LEU A 64 -2.52 -17.50 2.95
C LEU A 64 -1.98 -18.48 4.01
N GLY A 65 -2.30 -18.27 5.29
CA GLY A 65 -1.97 -19.21 6.36
C GLY A 65 -2.64 -20.58 6.19
N PHE A 66 -3.91 -20.59 5.78
CA PHE A 66 -4.64 -21.81 5.44
C PHE A 66 -3.98 -22.55 4.27
N LEU A 67 -3.70 -21.84 3.16
CA LEU A 67 -3.05 -22.43 1.98
C LEU A 67 -1.66 -22.98 2.30
N ALA A 68 -0.85 -22.23 3.05
CA ALA A 68 0.48 -22.68 3.46
C ALA A 68 0.42 -23.96 4.31
N ARG A 69 -0.57 -24.07 5.19
CA ARG A 69 -0.79 -25.27 6.01
C ARG A 69 -1.19 -26.46 5.14
N ASP A 70 -2.11 -26.25 4.20
CA ASP A 70 -2.56 -27.29 3.28
C ASP A 70 -1.41 -27.81 2.42
N ILE A 71 -0.62 -26.93 1.78
CA ILE A 71 0.56 -27.31 0.98
C ILE A 71 1.57 -28.10 1.81
N ALA A 72 1.81 -27.70 3.06
CA ALA A 72 2.76 -28.39 3.94
C ALA A 72 2.27 -29.80 4.34
N ASN A 73 0.97 -29.98 4.51
CA ASN A 73 0.37 -31.26 4.90
C ASN A 73 0.10 -32.18 3.70
N HIS A 74 -0.14 -31.61 2.52
CA HIS A 74 -0.53 -32.30 1.29
C HIS A 74 0.31 -31.84 0.09
N PRO A 75 1.64 -32.05 0.10
CA PRO A 75 2.51 -31.65 -1.01
C PRO A 75 2.14 -32.35 -2.33
N GLU A 76 1.46 -33.51 -2.28
CA GLU A 76 0.93 -34.24 -3.43
C GLU A 76 -0.13 -33.48 -4.23
N HIS A 77 -0.80 -32.49 -3.62
CA HIS A 77 -1.76 -31.64 -4.32
C HIS A 77 -1.08 -30.56 -5.18
N LEU A 78 0.21 -30.29 -4.95
CA LEU A 78 0.95 -29.31 -5.74
C LEU A 78 1.36 -29.93 -7.09
N GLN A 79 0.55 -29.67 -8.11
CA GLN A 79 0.77 -30.19 -9.46
C GLN A 79 1.33 -29.11 -10.38
N ALA A 80 2.35 -29.46 -11.16
CA ALA A 80 2.83 -28.59 -12.22
C ALA A 80 1.75 -28.46 -13.30
N MET A 81 1.58 -27.24 -13.84
CA MET A 81 0.71 -27.05 -14.99
C MET A 81 1.30 -27.75 -16.20
N ASP A 82 0.52 -28.61 -16.84
CA ASP A 82 0.95 -29.28 -18.06
C ASP A 82 0.88 -28.31 -19.27
N ALA A 83 1.74 -28.55 -20.27
CA ALA A 83 1.82 -27.71 -21.45
C ALA A 83 0.51 -27.70 -22.28
N SER A 84 -0.29 -28.77 -22.20
CA SER A 84 -1.56 -28.86 -22.92
C SER A 84 -2.63 -27.95 -22.30
N LEU A 85 -2.66 -27.85 -20.97
CA LEU A 85 -3.51 -26.93 -20.22
C LEU A 85 -3.13 -25.49 -20.52
N VAL A 86 -1.83 -25.17 -20.51
CA VAL A 86 -1.34 -23.83 -20.87
C VAL A 86 -1.76 -23.48 -22.30
N HIS A 87 -1.56 -24.39 -23.26
CA HIS A 87 -1.94 -24.13 -24.65
C HIS A 87 -3.45 -23.96 -24.81
N ARG A 88 -4.25 -24.74 -24.09
CA ARG A 88 -5.71 -24.60 -24.06
C ARG A 88 -6.15 -23.26 -23.48
N LEU A 89 -5.56 -22.82 -22.37
CA LEU A 89 -5.84 -21.52 -21.76
C LEU A 89 -5.50 -20.39 -22.75
N GLN A 90 -4.31 -20.43 -23.35
CA GLN A 90 -3.91 -19.45 -24.36
C GLN A 90 -4.85 -19.44 -25.57
N SER A 91 -5.32 -20.60 -26.05
CA SER A 91 -6.28 -20.66 -27.15
C SER A 91 -7.65 -20.07 -26.80
N LEU A 92 -8.03 -20.08 -25.52
CA LEU A 92 -9.34 -19.59 -25.08
C LEU A 92 -9.33 -18.10 -24.75
N VAL A 93 -8.26 -17.61 -24.11
CA VAL A 93 -8.22 -16.25 -23.54
C VAL A 93 -6.96 -15.46 -23.90
N GLY A 94 -6.06 -16.01 -24.72
CA GLY A 94 -4.76 -15.39 -25.02
C GLY A 94 -4.84 -14.05 -25.77
N ASP A 95 -5.94 -13.82 -26.49
CA ASP A 95 -6.19 -12.58 -27.23
C ASP A 95 -7.04 -11.56 -26.42
N ILE A 96 -7.39 -11.88 -25.17
CA ILE A 96 -8.15 -10.96 -24.30
C ILE A 96 -7.17 -10.02 -23.61
N GLU A 97 -7.26 -8.74 -23.95
CA GLU A 97 -6.54 -7.68 -23.25
C GLU A 97 -7.30 -7.31 -21.97
N ALA A 98 -6.74 -7.69 -20.82
CA ALA A 98 -7.29 -7.38 -19.51
C ALA A 98 -6.39 -6.37 -18.79
N ASP A 99 -6.96 -5.21 -18.44
CA ASP A 99 -6.31 -4.22 -17.59
C ASP A 99 -6.76 -4.45 -16.14
N PHE A 100 -5.86 -4.96 -15.30
CA PHE A 100 -6.13 -5.21 -13.89
C PHE A 100 -6.05 -3.96 -13.02
N ASP A 101 -5.55 -2.85 -13.57
CA ASP A 101 -5.47 -1.55 -12.90
C ASP A 101 -6.68 -0.66 -13.26
N ALA A 102 -7.50 -1.08 -14.23
CA ALA A 102 -8.72 -0.39 -14.59
C ALA A 102 -9.76 -0.49 -13.47
N THR A 103 -10.48 0.62 -13.23
CA THR A 103 -11.62 0.63 -12.31
C THR A 103 -12.74 -0.26 -12.84
N LEU A 104 -13.35 -1.06 -11.97
CA LEU A 104 -14.57 -1.81 -12.30
C LEU A 104 -15.67 -0.86 -12.80
N SER A 105 -16.50 -1.35 -13.73
CA SER A 105 -17.65 -0.60 -14.20
C SER A 105 -18.72 -0.56 -13.10
N ALA A 106 -19.58 0.46 -13.10
CA ALA A 106 -20.66 0.57 -12.12
C ALA A 106 -21.73 -0.55 -12.24
N ASP A 107 -21.74 -1.29 -13.35
CA ASP A 107 -22.61 -2.45 -13.56
C ASP A 107 -21.98 -3.76 -13.04
N ASP A 108 -20.68 -3.78 -12.76
CA ASP A 108 -19.90 -4.93 -12.26
C ASP A 108 -19.52 -4.79 -10.76
N GLU A 109 -20.05 -3.76 -10.08
CA GLU A 109 -19.93 -3.51 -8.64
C GLU A 109 -21.05 -4.19 -7.84
#